data_AF-A0AAW1EAI3-F1
#
_entry.id   AF-A0AAW1EAI3-F1
#
_cell.length_a   1.000
_cell.length_b   1.000
_cell.length_c   1.000
_cell.angle_alpha   90.00
_cell.angle_beta   90.00
_cell.angle_gamma   90.00
#
_symmetry.space_group_name_H-M   'P 1'
#
loop_
_entity.id
_entity.type
_entity.pdbx_description
1 polymer ?
#
loop_
_entity_poly.entity_id
_entity_poly.type
_entity_poly.pdbx_seq_one_letter_code
_entity_poly.pdbx_strand_id
1 'polypeptide(L)' 'MRTLYAILIFGAVASSGALLTMSAPAEDWQTATSIYNFSATDIDGNLVSLEKYRGDVVIITNVASK' A
#
# COMPACT_ATOMS: atom_id res chain seq x y z
N MET A 1 -46.46 -31.82 20.46
CA MET A 1 -46.66 -30.62 19.61
C MET A 1 -45.38 -29.80 19.55
N ARG A 2 -44.48 -30.09 18.60
CA ARG A 2 -43.32 -29.27 18.18
C ARG A 2 -42.54 -29.94 17.03
N THR A 3 -43.16 -30.90 16.36
CA THR A 3 -42.62 -31.69 15.24
C THR A 3 -42.96 -31.08 13.87
N LEU A 4 -43.28 -29.78 13.82
CA LEU A 4 -43.78 -29.09 12.60
C LEU A 4 -42.92 -27.92 12.11
N TYR A 5 -41.71 -27.70 12.65
CA TYR A 5 -40.70 -26.79 12.05
C TYR A 5 -39.58 -27.57 11.35
N ALA A 6 -39.91 -28.75 10.84
CA ALA A 6 -39.20 -29.29 9.70
C ALA A 6 -39.54 -28.41 8.48
N ILE A 7 -38.52 -28.06 7.71
CA ILE A 7 -38.63 -27.60 6.32
C ILE A 7 -39.11 -26.14 6.19
N LEU A 8 -38.20 -25.16 6.21
CA LEU A 8 -38.33 -23.98 5.34
C LEU A 8 -37.11 -23.04 5.22
N ILE A 9 -35.86 -23.52 5.32
CA ILE A 9 -34.76 -22.84 4.59
C ILE A 9 -33.87 -23.90 3.93
N PHE A 10 -34.41 -24.44 2.84
CA PHE A 10 -33.68 -25.23 1.87
C PHE A 10 -32.68 -24.32 1.14
N GLY A 11 -31.41 -24.74 1.11
CA GLY A 11 -30.37 -24.43 0.12
C GLY A 11 -30.36 -23.07 -0.58
N ALA A 12 -29.43 -22.20 -0.16
CA ALA A 12 -28.71 -21.37 -1.11
C ALA A 12 -27.35 -22.02 -1.38
N VAL A 13 -27.33 -22.76 -2.49
CA VAL A 13 -26.21 -23.09 -3.40
C VAL A 13 -24.86 -22.47 -3.03
N ALA A 14 -23.84 -23.33 -2.96
CA ALA A 14 -22.44 -22.96 -3.01
C ALA A 14 -22.15 -22.05 -4.22
N SER A 15 -21.89 -20.78 -3.98
CA SER A 15 -21.21 -19.93 -4.95
C SER A 15 -19.73 -19.90 -4.58
N SER A 16 -18.97 -20.77 -5.25
CA SER A 16 -17.52 -20.68 -5.32
C SER A 16 -17.10 -19.31 -5.86
N GLY A 17 -16.11 -18.71 -5.21
CA GLY A 17 -15.15 -17.83 -5.89
C GLY A 17 -15.53 -16.35 -5.99
N ALA A 18 -15.29 -15.61 -4.92
CA ALA A 18 -14.56 -14.35 -4.97
C ALA A 18 -14.24 -13.90 -3.54
N LEU A 19 -13.13 -14.40 -2.99
CA LEU A 19 -12.40 -13.61 -1.99
C LEU A 19 -11.96 -12.34 -2.74
N LEU A 20 -12.67 -11.23 -2.53
CA LEU A 20 -12.14 -9.92 -2.87
C LEU A 20 -10.95 -9.70 -1.96
N THR A 21 -9.76 -10.11 -2.43
CA THR A 21 -8.50 -9.69 -1.82
C THR A 21 -8.44 -8.18 -2.00
N MET A 22 -8.76 -7.44 -0.93
CA MET A 22 -8.47 -6.02 -0.91
C MET A 22 -6.96 -5.92 -0.79
N SER A 23 -6.28 -5.70 -1.91
CA SER A 23 -4.88 -5.30 -1.90
C SER A 23 -4.77 -4.05 -1.04
N ALA A 24 -3.84 -4.03 -0.09
CA ALA A 24 -3.47 -2.79 0.60
C ALA A 24 -3.15 -1.72 -0.48
N PRO A 25 -3.52 -0.44 -0.25
CA PRO A 25 -3.03 0.62 -1.12
C PRO A 25 -1.52 0.49 -1.24
N ALA A 26 -1.01 0.58 -2.46
CA ALA A 26 0.44 0.63 -2.64
C ALA A 26 0.96 1.85 -1.88
N GLU A 27 2.03 1.66 -1.11
CA GLU A 27 2.67 2.74 -0.38
C GLU A 27 3.16 3.81 -1.39
N ASP A 28 3.20 5.08 -0.98
CA ASP A 28 3.53 6.19 -1.88
C ASP A 28 4.90 5.99 -2.58
N TRP A 29 5.85 5.35 -1.89
CA TRP A 29 7.16 5.03 -2.46
C TRP A 29 7.13 3.91 -3.52
N GLN A 30 6.14 3.00 -3.46
CA GLN A 30 5.98 1.89 -4.41
C GLN A 30 5.45 2.36 -5.77
N THR A 31 4.70 3.47 -5.78
CA THR A 31 4.11 4.04 -7.00
C THR A 31 4.89 5.24 -7.54
N ALA A 32 5.95 5.67 -6.86
CA ALA A 32 6.77 6.79 -7.26
C ALA A 32 7.55 6.52 -8.56
N THR A 33 7.47 7.46 -9.51
CA THR A 33 8.13 7.36 -10.83
C THR A 33 9.37 8.23 -10.94
N SER A 34 9.60 9.10 -9.96
CA SER A 34 10.71 10.06 -9.94
C SER A 34 11.19 10.29 -8.52
N ILE A 35 12.48 10.64 -8.39
CA ILE A 35 13.08 11.06 -7.11
C ILE A 35 12.39 12.30 -6.52
N TYR A 36 11.74 13.10 -7.36
CA TYR A 36 11.04 14.32 -6.95
C TYR A 36 9.81 14.07 -6.06
N ASN A 37 9.29 12.83 -6.05
CA ASN A 37 8.17 12.44 -5.20
C ASN A 37 8.60 12.18 -3.74
N PHE A 38 9.89 12.28 -3.45
CA PHE A 38 10.45 11.98 -2.15
C PHE A 38 10.89 13.24 -1.40
N SER A 39 10.90 13.13 -0.08
CA SER A 39 11.53 14.07 0.82
C SER A 39 12.43 13.30 1.78
N ALA A 40 13.49 13.96 2.26
CA ALA A 40 14.43 13.40 3.23
C ALA A 40 14.66 14.41 4.35
N THR A 41 14.82 13.91 5.57
CA THR A 41 15.32 14.72 6.68
C THR A 41 16.82 14.92 6.48
N ASP A 42 17.26 16.17 6.41
CA ASP A 42 18.69 16.49 6.33
C ASP A 42 19.40 16.30 7.70
N ILE A 43 20.72 16.49 7.71
CA ILE A 43 21.54 16.31 8.93
C ILE A 43 21.22 17.33 10.04
N ASP A 44 20.57 18.43 9.67
CA ASP A 44 20.14 19.50 10.59
C ASP A 44 18.70 19.27 11.10
N GLY A 45 18.03 18.21 10.64
CA GLY A 45 16.68 17.82 11.08
C GLY A 45 15.54 18.42 10.26
N ASN A 46 15.81 19.11 9.15
CA ASN A 46 14.78 19.71 8.32
C ASN A 46 14.26 18.69 7.29
N LEU A 47 12.94 18.67 7.08
CA LEU A 47 12.35 17.90 5.99
C LEU A 47 12.54 18.65 4.67
N VAL A 48 13.33 18.07 3.76
CA VAL A 48 13.68 18.68 2.48
C VAL A 48 13.14 17.84 1.33
N SER A 49 12.39 18.46 0.43
CA SER A 49 11.96 17.82 -0.82
C SER A 49 13.12 17.67 -1.81
N LEU A 50 13.21 16.52 -2.48
CA LEU A 50 14.20 16.29 -3.53
C LEU A 50 13.89 17.03 -4.84
N GLU A 51 12.71 17.66 -4.96
CA GLU A 51 12.34 18.55 -6.06
C GLU A 51 13.36 19.69 -6.27
N LYS A 52 14.07 20.10 -5.20
CA LYS A 52 15.12 21.12 -5.24
C LYS A 52 16.27 20.82 -6.22
N TYR A 53 16.44 19.57 -6.64
CA TYR A 53 17.50 19.14 -7.56
C TYR A 53 17.01 18.99 -9.01
N ARG A 54 15.82 19.51 -9.34
CA ARG A 54 15.27 19.44 -10.69
C ARG A 54 16.20 20.17 -11.68
N GLY A 55 16.62 19.45 -12.71
CA GLY A 55 17.52 19.96 -13.75
C GLY A 55 18.99 19.60 -13.53
N ASP A 56 19.33 19.08 -12.35
CA ASP A 56 20.68 18.60 -12.05
C ASP A 56 20.80 17.08 -12.22
N VAL A 57 22.02 16.60 -12.46
CA VAL A 57 22.35 15.17 -12.38
C VAL A 57 22.58 14.82 -10.91
N VAL A 58 21.81 13.87 -10.38
CA VAL A 58 21.83 13.47 -8.96
C VAL A 58 22.40 12.07 -8.79
N ILE A 59 23.34 11.90 -7.86
CA ILE A 59 23.84 10.60 -7.41
C ILE A 59 23.33 10.33 -6.00
N ILE A 60 22.66 9.20 -5.81
CA ILE A 60 22.16 8.74 -4.51
C ILE A 60 23.03 7.55 -4.07
N THR A 61 23.58 7.63 -2.86
CA THR A 61 24.45 6.59 -2.30
C THR A 61 24.00 6.19 -0.91
N ASN A 62 24.12 4.90 -0.60
CA ASN A 62 23.98 4.38 0.76
C ASN A 62 25.35 4.42 1.44
N VAL A 63 25.43 5.04 2.62
CA VAL A 63 26.65 5.16 3.42
C VAL A 63 26.46 4.50 4.78
N ALA A 64 27.54 3.93 5.32
CA ALA A 64 27.57 3.37 6.67
C ALA A 64 28.91 3.72 7.34
N SER A 65 28.89 4.13 8.61
CA SER A 65 30.07 4.34 9.44
C SER A 65 30.22 3.20 10.46
N LYS A 66 31.48 2.91 10.84
CA LYS A 66 31.84 1.85 11.79
C LYS A 66 31.60 2.25 13.23
#